data_AF-A0A2G2AB70-F1
#
_entry.id   AF-A0A2G2AB70-F1
#
_cell.length_a   1.000
_cell.length_b   1.000
_cell.length_c   1.000
_cell.angle_alpha   90.00
_cell.angle_beta   90.00
_cell.angle_gamma   90.00
#
_symmetry.space_group_name_H-M   'P 1'
#
loop_
_entity.id
_entity.type
_entity.pdbx_description
1 polymer ?
#
loop_
_entity_poly.entity_id
_entity_poly.type
_entity_poly.pdbx_seq_one_letter_code
_entity_poly.pdbx_strand_id
1 'polypeptide(L)' 'MQSPTRGCKAAGSAVKYNLTRRQKELLEFLVLFEKENDGLMPTLKEMQSALGIKSRGLIHRRLKHLEDRGWIARL' A
#
# COMPACT_ATOMS: atom_id res chain seq x y z
N MET A 1 27.17 15.69 -6.96
CA MET A 1 27.14 14.23 -6.71
C MET A 1 25.79 13.89 -6.09
N GLN A 2 25.06 12.99 -6.75
CA GLN A 2 23.79 12.32 -6.44
C GLN A 2 22.65 13.08 -5.73
N SER A 3 21.59 13.22 -6.52
CA SER A 3 20.28 13.86 -6.38
C SER A 3 19.52 13.64 -5.06
N PRO A 4 18.62 14.56 -4.69
CA PRO A 4 17.83 14.47 -3.47
C PRO A 4 16.72 13.41 -3.59
N THR A 5 16.53 12.68 -2.48
CA THR A 5 15.36 11.89 -2.06
C THR A 5 14.29 11.59 -3.12
N ARG A 6 14.20 10.34 -3.56
CA ARG A 6 13.02 9.82 -4.29
C ARG A 6 11.81 9.82 -3.36
N GLY A 7 11.08 10.93 -3.33
CA GLY A 7 9.73 10.99 -2.80
C GLY A 7 8.79 10.24 -3.74
N CYS A 8 8.21 9.15 -3.27
CA CYS A 8 7.12 8.48 -3.96
C CYS A 8 5.95 9.48 -4.04
N LYS A 9 5.57 9.84 -5.25
CA LYS A 9 4.47 10.77 -5.53
C LYS A 9 3.17 10.10 -5.10
N ALA A 10 2.68 10.45 -3.91
CA ALA A 10 1.36 10.11 -3.41
C ALA A 10 0.31 10.43 -4.49
N ALA A 11 -0.13 9.42 -5.23
CA ALA A 11 -1.24 9.52 -6.15
C ALA A 11 -2.52 9.57 -5.31
N GLY A 12 -2.74 10.73 -4.68
CA GLY A 12 -4.03 11.07 -4.10
C GLY A 12 -5.06 11.08 -5.22
N SER A 13 -5.94 10.09 -5.22
CA SER A 13 -7.25 10.20 -5.82
C SER A 13 -8.14 9.14 -5.20
N ALA A 14 -9.30 9.58 -4.73
CA ALA A 14 -10.38 8.78 -4.22
C ALA A 14 -10.94 7.92 -5.33
N VAL A 15 -10.28 6.83 -5.65
CA VAL A 15 -10.74 6.07 -6.79
C VAL A 15 -11.83 5.11 -6.31
N LYS A 16 -12.94 5.20 -7.04
CA LYS A 16 -14.08 4.32 -6.93
C LYS A 16 -13.65 3.00 -7.53
N TYR A 17 -13.59 1.95 -6.74
CA TYR A 17 -13.02 0.72 -7.24
C TYR A 17 -13.78 -0.53 -6.82
N ASN A 18 -13.93 -1.45 -7.79
CA ASN A 18 -14.35 -2.85 -7.65
C ASN A 18 -13.34 -3.66 -6.81
N LEU A 19 -13.17 -3.29 -5.55
CA LEU A 19 -12.38 -4.00 -4.56
C LEU A 19 -13.29 -4.74 -3.61
N THR A 20 -12.85 -5.92 -3.21
CA THR A 20 -13.43 -6.58 -2.03
C THR A 20 -13.14 -5.73 -0.78
N ARG A 21 -14.03 -5.79 0.23
CA ARG A 21 -13.91 -5.02 1.48
C ARG A 21 -12.50 -5.05 2.08
N ARG A 22 -11.88 -6.23 2.07
CA ARG A 22 -10.53 -6.46 2.62
C ARG A 22 -9.39 -5.87 1.80
N GLN A 23 -9.54 -5.75 0.48
CA GLN A 23 -8.55 -5.08 -0.35
C GLN A 23 -8.66 -3.56 -0.19
N LYS A 24 -9.89 -3.05 -0.03
CA LYS A 24 -10.13 -1.65 0.32
C LYS A 24 -9.47 -1.29 1.66
N GLU A 25 -9.64 -2.13 2.69
CA GLU A 25 -8.97 -1.92 3.99
C GLU A 25 -7.43 -1.85 3.86
N LEU A 26 -6.82 -2.72 3.05
CA LEU A 26 -5.37 -2.67 2.80
C LEU A 26 -4.96 -1.36 2.09
N LEU A 27 -5.72 -0.94 1.08
CA LEU A 27 -5.45 0.29 0.36
C LEU A 27 -5.61 1.52 1.25
N GLU A 28 -6.69 1.59 2.03
CA GLU A 28 -6.92 2.67 2.99
C GLU A 28 -5.82 2.72 4.05
N PHE A 29 -5.37 1.56 4.53
CA PHE A 29 -4.23 1.47 5.44
C PHE A 29 -2.95 2.03 4.80
N LEU A 30 -2.65 1.68 3.55
CA LEU A 30 -1.48 2.19 2.83
C LEU A 30 -1.52 3.73 2.70
N VAL A 31 -2.65 4.29 2.29
CA VAL A 31 -2.83 5.75 2.13
C VAL A 31 -2.71 6.46 3.47
N LEU A 32 -3.32 5.91 4.52
CA LEU A 32 -3.23 6.47 5.87
C LEU A 32 -1.79 6.43 6.38
N PHE A 33 -1.11 5.29 6.23
CA PHE A 33 0.27 5.11 6.68
C PHE A 33 1.22 6.07 5.96
N GLU A 34 1.08 6.22 4.64
CA GLU A 34 1.86 7.18 3.85
C GLU A 34 1.67 8.61 4.36
N LYS A 35 0.43 8.99 4.70
CA LYS A 35 0.12 10.31 5.26
C LYS A 35 0.70 10.51 6.66
N GLU A 36 0.74 9.47 7.48
CA GLU A 36 1.24 9.52 8.86
C GLU A 36 2.77 9.49 8.93
N ASN A 37 3.42 8.85 7.97
CA ASN A 37 4.87 8.61 7.95
C ASN A 37 5.59 9.40 6.86
N ASP A 38 5.08 10.58 6.47
CA ASP A 38 5.75 11.51 5.55
C ASP A 38 6.14 10.88 4.19
N GLY A 39 5.26 10.07 3.61
CA GLY A 39 5.49 9.42 2.32
C GLY A 39 6.19 8.05 2.41
N LEU A 40 6.42 7.52 3.61
CA LEU A 40 6.99 6.18 3.78
C LEU A 40 5.95 5.09 3.51
N MET A 41 6.36 4.05 2.79
CA MET A 41 5.52 2.88 2.55
C MET A 41 5.63 1.88 3.72
N PRO A 42 4.52 1.30 4.20
CA PRO A 42 4.55 0.31 5.26
C PRO A 42 5.25 -0.98 4.81
N THR A 43 5.86 -1.69 5.77
CA THR A 43 6.48 -2.98 5.50
C THR A 43 5.46 -4.13 5.47
N LEU A 44 5.82 -5.28 4.91
CA LEU A 44 4.98 -6.49 4.93
C LEU A 44 4.51 -6.86 6.34
N LYS A 45 5.39 -6.72 7.33
CA LYS A 45 5.11 -7.07 8.73
C LYS A 45 4.10 -6.10 9.35
N GLU A 46 4.26 -4.81 9.09
CA GLU A 46 3.33 -3.74 9.51
C GLU A 46 1.93 -3.98 8.95
N MET A 47 1.84 -4.22 7.63
CA MET A 47 0.56 -4.49 6.97
C MET A 47 -0.11 -5.77 7.48
N GLN A 48 0.67 -6.81 7.83
CA GLN A 48 0.13 -8.03 8.44
C GLN A 48 -0.43 -7.76 9.83
N SER A 49 0.30 -6.99 10.65
CA SER A 49 -0.10 -6.64 12.01
C SER A 49 -1.37 -5.78 12.00
N ALA A 50 -1.41 -4.76 11.15
CA ALA A 50 -2.55 -3.84 11.03
C ALA A 50 -3.84 -4.52 10.53
N LEU A 51 -3.73 -5.48 9.60
CA LEU A 51 -4.88 -6.19 9.03
C LEU A 51 -5.21 -7.51 9.73
N GLY A 52 -4.43 -7.89 10.76
CA GLY A 52 -4.57 -9.18 11.45
C GLY A 52 -4.33 -10.40 10.54
N ILE A 53 -3.51 -10.26 9.49
CA ILE A 53 -3.26 -11.33 8.51
C ILE A 53 -2.15 -12.25 9.03
N LYS A 54 -2.54 -13.47 9.43
CA LYS A 54 -1.60 -14.50 9.91
C LYS A 54 -0.64 -15.03 8.83
N SER A 55 -1.02 -14.98 7.55
CA SER A 55 -0.23 -15.58 6.45
C SER A 55 0.43 -14.55 5.55
N ARG A 56 1.77 -14.62 5.45
CA ARG A 56 2.60 -13.77 4.58
C ARG A 56 2.20 -13.90 3.10
N GLY A 57 1.73 -15.06 2.67
CA GLY A 57 1.30 -15.29 1.28
C GLY A 57 -0.01 -14.59 0.92
N LEU A 58 -0.95 -14.48 1.87
CA LEU A 58 -2.25 -13.84 1.62
C LEU A 58 -2.09 -12.35 1.35
N ILE A 59 -1.22 -11.68 2.12
CA ILE A 59 -0.95 -10.26 1.94
C ILE A 59 -0.13 -10.01 0.67
N HIS A 60 0.81 -10.91 0.34
CA HIS A 60 1.57 -10.82 -0.90
C HIS A 60 0.66 -10.96 -2.13
N ARG A 61 -0.32 -11.87 -2.10
CA ARG A 61 -1.31 -12.02 -3.17
C ARG A 61 -2.20 -10.78 -3.30
N ARG A 62 -2.64 -10.20 -2.17
CA ARG A 62 -3.44 -8.96 -2.18
C ARG A 62 -2.64 -7.78 -2.72
N LEU A 63 -1.39 -7.63 -2.29
CA LEU A 63 -0.47 -6.61 -2.80
C LEU A 63 -0.26 -6.79 -4.30
N LYS A 64 0.05 -8.00 -4.76
CA LYS A 64 0.23 -8.28 -6.19
C LYS A 64 -1.00 -7.95 -7.02
N HIS A 65 -2.21 -8.24 -6.53
CA HIS A 65 -3.46 -7.84 -7.21
C HIS A 65 -3.63 -6.31 -7.29
N LEU A 66 -3.14 -5.57 -6.31
CA LEU A 66 -3.18 -4.11 -6.32
C LEU A 66 -2.09 -3.54 -7.25
N GLU A 67 -0.89 -4.12 -7.22
CA GLU A 67 0.23 -3.74 -8.09
C GLU A 67 -0.09 -4.00 -9.57
N ASP A 68 -0.58 -5.19 -9.92
CA ASP A 68 -0.95 -5.59 -11.28
C ASP A 68 -2.02 -4.67 -11.89
N ARG A 69 -2.94 -4.18 -11.05
CA ARG A 69 -3.98 -3.24 -11.48
C ARG A 69 -3.52 -1.77 -11.50
N GLY A 70 -2.27 -1.47 -11.10
CA GLY A 70 -1.70 -0.12 -11.12
C GLY A 70 -2.01 0.77 -9.90
N TRP A 71 -2.26 0.18 -8.74
CA TRP A 71 -2.72 0.90 -7.54
C TRP A 71 -1.63 1.20 -6.54
N ILE A 72 -0.65 0.32 -6.50
CA ILE A 72 0.54 0.45 -5.69
C ILE A 72 1.69 0.29 -6.66
N ALA A 73 2.59 1.28 -6.68
CA ALA A 73 3.83 1.17 -7.41
C ALA A 73 4.95 0.98 -6.38
N ARG A 74 5.48 -0.24 -6.28
CA ARG A 74 6.70 -0.51 -5.52
C ARG A 74 7.88 -0.23 -6.45
N LEU A 75 8.53 0.92 -6.28
CA LEU A 75 9.77 1.33 -6.98
C LEU A 75 11.01 0.84 -6.23
#